data_AF-A0AAV0C1Y1-F1
#
_entry.id   AF-A0AAV0C1Y1-F1
#
_cell.length_a   1.000
_cell.length_b   1.000
_cell.length_c   1.000
_cell.angle_alpha   90.00
_cell.angle_beta   90.00
_cell.angle_gamma   90.00
#
_symmetry.space_group_name_H-M   'P 1'
#
loop_
_entity.id
_entity.type
_entity.pdbx_description
1 polymer ?
#
loop_
_entity_poly.entity_id
_entity_poly.type
_entity_poly.pdbx_seq_one_letter_code
_entity_poly.pdbx_strand_id
1 'polypeptide(L)'
;MACYYFSPCSFSVQIMLLLAMLSSIPLSCATPFIILHGLGMQCNDEASTFYQTSLSMLAGIKGPCVEIGGGAYDSWSIPIEQQVETVCAKIRGMPELQQGYNLVGLSQGNIIGRGVIELCDNVPQVKNFISVGGPNAGVASVPACSNEAWCDGVGSVSGMGVYSDYVQAHLAPSGYTKLPN
;
A
#
# COMPACT_ATOMS: atom_id res chain seq x y z
N MET A 1 -26.28 58.60 31.43
CA MET A 1 -26.30 57.46 30.50
C MET A 1 -25.37 57.81 29.35
N ALA A 2 -24.16 57.27 29.30
CA ALA A 2 -23.19 57.56 28.24
C ALA A 2 -23.44 56.60 27.06
N CYS A 3 -23.85 57.12 25.92
CA CYS A 3 -23.95 56.37 24.67
C CYS A 3 -22.57 56.26 24.04
N TYR A 4 -21.92 55.10 24.18
CA TYR A 4 -20.72 54.78 23.41
C TYR A 4 -21.11 54.54 21.95
N TYR A 5 -20.79 55.49 21.07
CA TYR A 5 -20.86 55.30 19.62
C TYR A 5 -19.70 54.39 19.20
N PHE A 6 -19.98 53.11 18.94
CA PHE A 6 -19.03 52.24 18.28
C PHE A 6 -18.88 52.65 16.82
N SER A 7 -17.67 53.00 16.41
CA SER A 7 -17.36 53.42 15.05
C SER A 7 -17.43 52.22 14.09
N PRO A 8 -18.20 52.28 12.99
CA PRO A 8 -18.39 51.15 12.07
C PRO A 8 -17.10 50.65 11.40
N CYS A 9 -16.05 51.49 11.36
CA CYS A 9 -14.74 51.16 10.79
C CYS A 9 -13.99 50.08 11.61
N SER A 10 -14.19 50.04 12.93
CA SER A 10 -13.54 49.04 13.82
C SER A 10 -14.05 47.62 13.58
N PHE A 11 -15.32 47.49 13.21
CA PHE A 11 -15.96 46.19 13.00
C PHE A 11 -15.51 45.55 11.67
N SER A 12 -15.38 46.35 10.61
CA SER A 12 -14.89 45.89 9.31
C SER A 12 -13.44 45.41 9.37
N VAL A 13 -12.57 46.09 10.13
CA VAL A 13 -11.16 45.68 10.31
C VAL A 13 -11.05 44.36 11.07
N GLN A 14 -11.85 44.18 12.13
CA GLN A 14 -11.90 42.93 12.89
C GLN A 14 -12.39 41.75 12.06
N ILE A 15 -13.39 41.95 11.19
CA ILE A 15 -13.87 40.92 10.25
C ILE A 15 -12.78 40.55 9.23
N MET A 16 -12.09 41.54 8.65
CA MET A 16 -11.01 41.26 7.69
C MET A 16 -9.84 40.53 8.32
N LEU A 17 -9.45 40.88 9.55
CA LEU A 17 -8.45 40.15 10.33
C LEU A 17 -8.90 38.71 10.63
N LEU A 18 -10.18 38.50 10.98
CA LEU A 18 -10.71 37.17 11.23
C LEU A 18 -10.66 36.29 9.97
N LEU A 19 -11.08 36.82 8.81
CA LEU A 19 -11.05 36.11 7.53
C LEU A 19 -9.61 35.81 7.06
N ALA A 20 -8.67 36.73 7.29
CA ALA A 20 -7.25 36.48 7.04
C ALA A 20 -6.70 35.35 7.92
N MET A 21 -7.07 35.33 9.21
CA MET A 21 -6.66 34.26 10.13
C MET A 21 -7.28 32.90 9.75
N LEU A 22 -8.56 32.87 9.38
CA LEU A 22 -9.27 31.66 8.90
C LEU A 22 -8.68 31.11 7.59
N SER A 23 -8.23 31.97 6.68
CA SER A 23 -7.59 31.54 5.41
C SER A 23 -6.14 31.08 5.59
N SER A 24 -5.49 31.44 6.69
CA SER A 24 -4.15 30.98 7.05
C SER A 24 -4.12 29.67 7.84
N ILE A 25 -5.26 29.05 8.15
CA ILE A 25 -5.29 27.71 8.75
C ILE A 25 -4.90 26.71 7.65
N PRO A 26 -3.72 26.06 7.74
CA PRO A 26 -3.39 25.02 6.78
C PRO A 26 -4.42 23.91 6.94
N LEU A 27 -5.18 23.64 5.88
CA LEU A 27 -6.04 22.47 5.84
C LEU A 27 -5.12 21.24 5.82
N SER A 28 -4.88 20.65 6.98
CA SER A 28 -4.10 19.41 7.08
C SER A 28 -4.96 18.26 6.56
N CYS A 29 -4.98 18.08 5.24
CA CYS A 29 -5.53 16.89 4.63
C CYS A 29 -4.58 15.71 4.88
N ALA A 30 -5.12 14.63 5.45
CA ALA A 30 -4.36 13.40 5.61
C ALA A 30 -3.92 12.87 4.24
N THR A 31 -2.68 12.38 4.19
CA THR A 31 -2.09 11.84 2.96
C THR A 31 -2.75 10.49 2.64
N PRO A 32 -3.32 10.31 1.42
CA PRO A 32 -3.85 9.02 0.94
C PRO A 32 -2.89 7.88 1.20
N PHE A 33 -3.41 6.68 1.39
CA PHE A 33 -2.55 5.50 1.50
C PHE A 33 -3.15 4.31 0.75
N ILE A 34 -2.29 3.39 0.35
CA ILE A 34 -2.69 2.08 -0.16
C ILE A 34 -2.08 0.98 0.70
N ILE A 35 -2.71 -0.20 0.66
CA ILE A 35 -2.19 -1.42 1.28
C ILE A 35 -1.94 -2.47 0.20
N LEU A 36 -0.80 -3.13 0.28
CA LEU A 36 -0.47 -4.33 -0.48
C LEU A 36 -0.46 -5.53 0.48
N HIS A 37 -1.35 -6.50 0.23
CA HIS A 37 -1.45 -7.70 1.05
C HIS A 37 -0.25 -8.64 0.85
N GLY A 38 -0.16 -9.65 1.72
CA GLY A 38 0.91 -10.63 1.70
C GLY A 38 0.63 -11.85 0.82
N LEU A 39 1.54 -12.82 0.93
CA LEU A 39 1.44 -14.14 0.34
C LEU A 39 0.28 -14.92 0.97
N GLY A 40 -0.54 -15.59 0.15
CA GLY A 40 -1.72 -16.33 0.59
C GLY A 40 -2.87 -15.45 1.10
N MET A 41 -2.82 -14.15 0.81
CA MET A 41 -3.81 -13.15 1.25
C MET A 41 -4.54 -12.54 0.05
N GLN A 42 -5.63 -11.84 0.32
CA GLN A 42 -6.42 -11.04 -0.60
C GLN A 42 -7.06 -9.86 0.14
N CYS A 43 -7.47 -8.82 -0.57
CA CYS A 43 -7.94 -7.59 0.09
C CYS A 43 -9.19 -7.76 0.96
N ASN A 44 -10.02 -8.75 0.68
CA ASN A 44 -11.23 -9.04 1.45
C ASN A 44 -11.05 -10.17 2.50
N ASP A 45 -9.82 -10.56 2.81
CA ASP A 45 -9.56 -11.44 3.96
C ASP A 45 -9.55 -10.67 5.29
N GLU A 46 -9.58 -11.39 6.40
CA GLU A 46 -9.64 -10.82 7.75
C GLU A 46 -8.42 -9.93 8.06
N ALA A 47 -7.22 -10.37 7.70
CA ALA A 47 -5.98 -9.68 8.04
C ALA A 47 -5.81 -8.38 7.23
N SER A 48 -6.04 -8.41 5.92
CA SER A 48 -6.04 -7.24 5.03
C SER A 48 -7.09 -6.23 5.44
N THR A 49 -8.30 -6.70 5.77
CA THR A 49 -9.40 -5.85 6.26
C THR A 49 -9.06 -5.22 7.60
N PHE A 50 -8.38 -5.95 8.49
CA PHE A 50 -7.92 -5.43 9.78
C PHE A 50 -6.95 -4.25 9.58
N TYR A 51 -5.92 -4.40 8.74
CA TYR A 51 -4.98 -3.31 8.47
C TYR A 51 -5.67 -2.13 7.76
N GLN A 52 -6.52 -2.40 6.78
CA GLN A 52 -7.25 -1.36 6.06
C GLN A 52 -8.14 -0.54 6.98
N THR A 53 -8.94 -1.20 7.82
CA THR A 53 -9.88 -0.53 8.72
C THR A 53 -9.13 0.22 9.82
N SER A 54 -8.11 -0.39 10.41
CA SER A 54 -7.33 0.23 11.48
C SER A 54 -6.59 1.47 10.99
N LEU A 55 -5.92 1.38 9.84
CA LEU A 55 -5.22 2.53 9.26
C LEU A 55 -6.20 3.61 8.81
N SER A 56 -7.36 3.23 8.28
CA SER A 56 -8.37 4.22 7.88
C SER A 56 -8.91 4.99 9.08
N MET A 57 -9.15 4.29 10.20
CA MET A 57 -9.58 4.88 11.46
C MET A 57 -8.50 5.82 12.04
N LEU A 58 -7.24 5.40 12.04
CA LEU A 58 -6.13 6.19 12.58
C LEU A 58 -5.79 7.41 11.72
N ALA A 59 -5.85 7.28 10.39
CA ALA A 59 -5.53 8.35 9.45
C ALA A 59 -6.71 9.31 9.20
N GLY A 60 -7.93 8.93 9.58
CA GLY A 60 -9.15 9.69 9.31
C GLY A 60 -9.53 9.73 7.82
N ILE A 61 -8.97 8.83 6.99
CA ILE A 61 -9.25 8.73 5.55
C ILE A 61 -9.33 7.26 5.15
N LYS A 62 -10.12 6.93 4.13
CA LYS A 62 -10.16 5.58 3.58
C LYS A 62 -9.01 5.37 2.60
N GLY A 63 -8.19 4.34 2.83
CA GLY A 63 -7.19 3.88 1.86
C GLY A 63 -7.60 2.53 1.25
N PRO A 64 -7.46 2.32 -0.07
CA PRO A 64 -7.75 1.03 -0.69
C PRO A 64 -6.66 -0.01 -0.40
N CYS A 65 -7.07 -1.26 -0.21
CA CYS A 65 -6.19 -2.39 -0.47
C CYS A 65 -6.16 -2.65 -1.99
N VAL A 66 -4.98 -2.79 -2.57
CA VAL A 66 -4.80 -3.03 -4.00
C VAL A 66 -4.71 -4.53 -4.23
N GLU A 67 -5.80 -5.12 -4.71
CA GLU A 67 -5.86 -6.55 -5.02
C GLU A 67 -4.90 -6.91 -6.15
N ILE A 68 -4.32 -8.11 -6.14
CA ILE A 68 -3.44 -8.60 -7.20
C ILE A 68 -4.03 -9.89 -7.77
N GLY A 69 -4.34 -9.88 -9.07
CA GLY A 69 -4.95 -11.05 -9.72
C GLY A 69 -6.22 -11.54 -9.01
N GLY A 70 -6.33 -12.86 -8.87
CA GLY A 70 -7.33 -13.60 -8.10
C GLY A 70 -7.01 -13.73 -6.60
N GLY A 71 -6.21 -12.83 -6.03
CA GLY A 71 -5.96 -12.74 -4.59
C GLY A 71 -5.06 -13.85 -4.05
N ALA A 72 -5.57 -14.66 -3.12
CA ALA A 72 -4.75 -15.60 -2.36
C ALA A 72 -3.96 -16.56 -3.26
N TYR A 73 -4.58 -17.10 -4.31
CA TYR A 73 -3.88 -17.97 -5.26
C TYR A 73 -2.80 -17.23 -6.07
N ASP A 74 -3.15 -16.06 -6.63
CA ASP A 74 -2.26 -15.32 -7.52
C ASP A 74 -1.08 -14.68 -6.78
N SER A 75 -1.21 -14.41 -5.48
CA SER A 75 -0.08 -14.04 -4.63
C SER A 75 1.01 -15.12 -4.57
N TRP A 76 0.68 -16.38 -4.87
CA TRP A 76 1.63 -17.49 -5.00
C TRP A 76 2.05 -17.76 -6.44
N SER A 77 1.12 -17.74 -7.39
CA SER A 77 1.33 -18.25 -8.76
C SER A 77 1.90 -17.20 -9.73
N ILE A 78 1.75 -15.91 -9.44
CA ILE A 78 2.25 -14.82 -10.29
C ILE A 78 3.63 -14.36 -9.78
N PRO A 79 4.68 -14.35 -10.63
CA PRO A 79 6.00 -13.83 -10.25
C PRO A 79 5.95 -12.39 -9.73
N ILE A 80 6.86 -12.04 -8.82
CA ILE A 80 6.84 -10.75 -8.11
C ILE A 80 6.90 -9.57 -9.07
N GLU A 81 7.68 -9.68 -10.14
CA GLU A 81 7.81 -8.65 -11.17
C GLU A 81 6.46 -8.37 -11.84
N GLN A 82 5.68 -9.41 -12.17
CA GLN A 82 4.35 -9.25 -12.75
C GLN A 82 3.33 -8.72 -11.73
N GLN A 83 3.47 -9.07 -10.46
CA GLN A 83 2.67 -8.46 -9.38
C GLN A 83 2.97 -6.96 -9.26
N VAL A 84 4.25 -6.56 -9.33
CA VAL A 84 4.67 -5.15 -9.35
C VAL A 84 4.04 -4.43 -10.54
N GLU A 85 4.13 -4.99 -11.75
CA GLU A 85 3.51 -4.40 -12.95
C GLU A 85 2.00 -4.21 -12.80
N THR A 86 1.31 -5.20 -12.22
CA THR A 86 -0.12 -5.13 -11.92
C THR A 86 -0.43 -3.97 -10.97
N VAL A 87 0.35 -3.82 -9.90
CA VAL A 87 0.19 -2.70 -8.96
C VAL A 87 0.52 -1.37 -9.64
N CYS A 88 1.62 -1.26 -10.40
CA CYS A 88 1.98 -0.07 -11.17
C CYS A 88 0.80 0.38 -12.04
N ALA A 89 0.19 -0.54 -12.78
CA ALA A 89 -0.94 -0.24 -13.66
C ALA A 89 -2.16 0.28 -12.88
N LYS A 90 -2.47 -0.33 -11.73
CA LYS A 90 -3.59 0.08 -10.88
C LYS A 90 -3.37 1.48 -10.28
N ILE A 91 -2.20 1.76 -9.72
CA ILE A 91 -1.93 3.04 -9.05
C ILE A 91 -1.87 4.21 -10.03
N ARG A 92 -1.49 4.00 -11.31
CA ARG A 92 -1.59 5.04 -12.35
C ARG A 92 -3.03 5.49 -12.57
N GLY A 93 -3.98 4.56 -12.44
CA GLY A 93 -5.41 4.80 -12.65
C GLY A 93 -6.13 5.43 -11.45
N MET A 94 -5.45 5.70 -10.33
CA MET A 94 -6.06 6.22 -9.10
C MET A 94 -5.88 7.75 -9.00
N PRO A 95 -6.89 8.57 -9.36
CA PRO A 95 -6.78 10.03 -9.33
C PRO A 95 -6.54 10.60 -7.92
N GLU A 96 -7.00 9.90 -6.88
CA GLU A 96 -6.82 10.28 -5.49
C GLU A 96 -5.34 10.23 -5.03
N LEU A 97 -4.48 9.49 -5.74
CA LEU A 97 -3.07 9.35 -5.39
C LEU A 97 -2.16 10.39 -6.06
N GLN A 98 -2.69 11.21 -6.99
CA GLN A 98 -1.87 12.08 -7.86
C GLN A 98 -1.02 13.11 -7.11
N GLN A 99 -1.44 13.52 -5.91
CA GLN A 99 -0.68 14.42 -5.02
C GLN A 99 0.28 13.67 -4.08
N GLY A 100 0.53 12.40 -4.39
CA GLY A 100 1.35 11.45 -3.64
C GLY A 100 0.62 10.78 -2.47
N TYR A 101 1.12 9.61 -2.07
CA TYR A 101 0.46 8.71 -1.14
C TYR A 101 1.44 7.92 -0.27
N ASN A 102 0.97 7.34 0.83
CA ASN A 102 1.72 6.39 1.64
C ASN A 102 1.47 4.96 1.16
N LEU A 103 2.52 4.15 1.04
CA LEU A 103 2.43 2.76 0.64
C LEU A 103 2.67 1.88 1.87
N VAL A 104 1.73 0.99 2.18
CA VAL A 104 1.88 0.01 3.27
C VAL A 104 2.01 -1.38 2.66
N GLY A 105 3.14 -2.04 2.89
CA GLY A 105 3.38 -3.42 2.45
C GLY A 105 3.27 -4.41 3.62
N LEU A 106 2.43 -5.44 3.47
CA LEU A 106 2.29 -6.52 4.45
C LEU A 106 3.05 -7.76 3.97
N SER A 107 3.98 -8.31 4.77
CA SER A 107 4.71 -9.54 4.43
C SER A 107 5.31 -9.49 3.00
N GLN A 108 4.91 -10.35 2.06
CA GLN A 108 5.33 -10.30 0.65
C GLN A 108 5.04 -8.96 -0.04
N GLY A 109 3.95 -8.27 0.32
CA GLY A 109 3.58 -6.96 -0.22
C GLY A 109 4.66 -5.89 -0.03
N ASN A 110 5.66 -6.14 0.82
CA ASN A 110 6.85 -5.30 0.95
C ASN A 110 7.77 -5.37 -0.26
N ILE A 111 7.99 -6.56 -0.82
CA ILE A 111 8.82 -6.73 -2.02
C ILE A 111 8.14 -6.09 -3.22
N ILE A 112 6.81 -6.23 -3.30
CA ILE A 112 5.99 -5.58 -4.30
C ILE A 112 6.04 -4.06 -4.13
N GLY A 113 5.84 -3.56 -2.91
CA GLY A 113 5.90 -2.12 -2.61
C GLY A 113 7.26 -1.49 -2.90
N ARG A 114 8.35 -2.21 -2.58
CA ARG A 114 9.71 -1.79 -2.94
C ARG A 114 9.90 -1.78 -4.46
N GLY A 115 9.43 -2.81 -5.15
CA GLY A 115 9.41 -2.85 -6.62
C GLY A 115 8.61 -1.70 -7.23
N VAL A 116 7.51 -1.28 -6.60
CA VAL A 116 6.74 -0.12 -7.05
C VAL A 116 7.57 1.16 -7.02
N ILE A 117 8.35 1.35 -5.95
CA ILE A 117 9.20 2.52 -5.77
C ILE A 117 10.41 2.49 -6.71
N GLU A 118 10.99 1.32 -6.93
CA GLU A 118 12.25 1.16 -7.66
C GLU A 118 12.06 0.98 -9.17
N LEU A 119 10.92 0.43 -9.62
CA LEU A 119 10.73 -0.05 -11.01
C LEU A 119 9.58 0.61 -11.76
N CYS A 120 8.57 1.18 -11.07
CA CYS A 120 7.44 1.78 -11.78
C CYS A 120 7.77 3.19 -12.29
N ASP A 121 7.68 3.40 -13.59
CA ASP A 121 7.66 4.74 -14.18
C ASP A 121 6.26 5.37 -14.18
N ASN A 122 6.23 6.70 -14.09
CA ASN A 122 5.04 7.54 -14.22
C ASN A 122 3.89 7.18 -13.26
N VAL A 123 4.22 6.66 -12.08
CA VAL A 123 3.27 6.45 -11.00
C VAL A 123 3.25 7.66 -10.06
N PRO A 124 2.14 7.91 -9.35
CA PRO A 124 2.13 8.98 -8.36
C PRO A 124 3.20 8.78 -7.28
N GLN A 125 3.67 9.86 -6.69
CA GLN A 125 4.80 9.80 -5.76
C GLN A 125 4.46 9.04 -4.46
N VAL A 126 5.22 8.00 -4.14
CA VAL A 126 5.21 7.40 -2.79
C VAL A 126 5.91 8.36 -1.83
N LYS A 127 5.17 8.87 -0.82
CA LYS A 127 5.69 9.78 0.21
C LYS A 127 6.37 9.03 1.35
N ASN A 128 5.74 7.95 1.81
CA ASN A 128 6.30 7.07 2.83
C ASN A 128 6.02 5.62 2.45
N PHE A 129 7.02 4.77 2.63
CA PHE A 129 6.87 3.32 2.54
C PHE A 129 6.94 2.71 3.94
N ILE A 130 5.83 2.10 4.37
CA ILE A 130 5.73 1.42 5.65
C ILE A 130 5.82 -0.07 5.40
N SER A 131 6.91 -0.67 5.88
CA SER A 131 7.16 -2.09 5.73
C SER A 131 6.76 -2.90 6.97
N VAL A 132 5.67 -3.64 6.88
CA VAL A 132 5.17 -4.49 7.98
C VAL A 132 5.58 -5.95 7.74
N GLY A 133 6.65 -6.38 8.42
CA GLY A 133 7.10 -7.78 8.40
C GLY A 133 7.64 -8.28 7.06
N GLY A 134 8.21 -7.40 6.23
CA GLY A 134 8.65 -7.72 4.87
C GLY A 134 10.01 -8.39 4.73
N PRO A 135 10.17 -9.38 3.82
CA PRO A 135 11.44 -10.08 3.59
C PRO A 135 12.37 -9.29 2.64
N ASN A 136 12.69 -8.03 2.95
CA ASN A 136 13.44 -7.15 2.04
C ASN A 136 14.81 -7.70 1.61
N ALA A 137 15.44 -8.55 2.43
CA ALA A 137 16.70 -9.23 2.13
C ALA A 137 16.52 -10.69 1.66
N GLY A 138 15.27 -11.10 1.39
CA GLY A 138 14.86 -12.44 1.06
C GLY A 138 14.61 -13.35 2.27
N VAL A 139 14.26 -14.61 1.97
CA VAL A 139 14.06 -15.70 2.95
C VAL A 139 14.92 -16.90 2.60
N ALA A 140 15.42 -17.61 3.62
CA ALA A 140 16.19 -18.85 3.43
C ALA A 140 15.30 -20.09 3.28
N SER A 141 13.98 -19.94 3.37
CA SER A 141 13.00 -20.99 3.16
C SER A 141 11.74 -20.42 2.53
N VAL A 142 11.21 -21.14 1.54
CA VAL A 142 9.89 -20.83 0.98
C VAL A 142 8.84 -21.11 2.06
N PRO A 143 7.90 -20.18 2.31
CA PRO A 143 6.81 -20.41 3.27
C PRO A 143 6.02 -21.67 2.92
N ALA A 144 5.45 -22.33 3.94
CA ALA A 144 4.51 -23.43 3.70
C ALA A 144 3.17 -22.88 3.18
N CYS A 145 2.63 -23.49 2.13
CA CYS A 145 1.24 -23.28 1.70
C CYS A 145 0.38 -24.33 2.40
N SER A 146 -0.64 -23.92 3.14
CA SER A 146 -1.58 -24.83 3.79
C SER A 146 -3.00 -24.29 3.71
N ASN A 147 -3.97 -25.17 3.95
CA ASN A 147 -5.40 -24.87 4.10
C ASN A 147 -6.19 -24.62 2.82
N GLU A 148 -5.57 -24.74 1.64
CA GLU A 148 -6.25 -24.57 0.35
C GLU A 148 -5.96 -25.73 -0.62
N ALA A 149 -6.96 -26.14 -1.41
CA ALA A 149 -6.83 -27.28 -2.32
C ALA A 149 -5.79 -27.07 -3.43
N TRP A 150 -5.52 -25.82 -3.81
CA TRP A 150 -4.50 -25.49 -4.82
C TRP A 150 -3.07 -25.49 -4.26
N CYS A 151 -2.90 -25.56 -2.94
CA CYS A 151 -1.57 -25.60 -2.32
C CYS A 151 -0.75 -26.83 -2.72
N ASP A 152 -1.40 -27.97 -3.01
CA ASP A 152 -0.70 -29.19 -3.45
C ASP A 152 0.05 -28.97 -4.77
N GLY A 153 -0.56 -28.21 -5.69
CA GLY A 153 0.07 -27.83 -6.95
C GLY A 153 1.28 -26.92 -6.72
N VAL A 154 1.13 -25.91 -5.87
CA VAL A 154 2.21 -24.99 -5.51
C VAL A 154 3.36 -25.68 -4.77
N GLY A 155 3.05 -26.62 -3.87
CA GLY A 155 4.04 -27.46 -3.19
C GLY A 155 4.83 -28.32 -4.18
N SER A 156 4.15 -28.88 -5.19
CA SER A 156 4.80 -29.62 -6.29
C SER A 156 5.75 -28.73 -7.09
N VAL A 157 5.38 -27.48 -7.38
CA VAL A 157 6.26 -26.49 -8.04
C VAL A 157 7.48 -26.19 -7.17
N SER A 158 7.30 -25.91 -5.88
CA SER A 158 8.40 -25.65 -4.95
C SER A 158 9.41 -26.82 -4.88
N GLY A 159 8.93 -28.06 -5.00
CA GLY A 159 9.76 -29.27 -5.03
C GLY A 159 10.66 -29.42 -6.27
N MET A 160 10.46 -28.63 -7.33
CA MET A 160 11.31 -28.66 -8.54
C MET A 160 12.65 -27.91 -8.39
N GLY A 161 12.85 -27.24 -7.25
CA GLY A 161 14.04 -26.44 -6.94
C GLY A 161 13.81 -24.95 -7.21
N VAL A 162 14.09 -24.13 -6.20
CA VAL A 162 13.69 -22.71 -6.19
C VAL A 162 14.35 -21.84 -7.25
N TYR A 163 15.55 -22.23 -7.72
CA TYR A 163 16.30 -21.51 -8.75
C TYR A 163 16.15 -22.11 -10.16
N SER A 164 15.20 -23.02 -10.37
CA SER A 164 14.88 -23.47 -11.72
C SER A 164 14.11 -22.39 -12.48
N ASP A 165 14.33 -22.29 -13.80
CA ASP A 165 13.62 -21.33 -14.67
C ASP A 165 12.09 -21.46 -14.53
N TYR A 166 11.61 -22.70 -14.42
CA TYR A 166 10.18 -22.96 -14.25
C TYR A 166 9.65 -22.38 -12.93
N VAL A 167 10.34 -22.59 -11.81
CA VAL A 167 9.90 -22.08 -10.51
C VAL A 167 10.00 -20.56 -10.44
N GLN A 168 11.08 -19.96 -10.95
CA GLN A 168 11.24 -18.51 -11.05
C GLN A 168 10.10 -17.85 -11.85
N ALA A 169 9.59 -18.52 -12.90
CA ALA A 169 8.52 -18.01 -13.74
C ALA A 169 7.09 -18.28 -13.23
N HIS A 170 6.90 -19.11 -12.18
CA HIS A 170 5.56 -19.55 -11.75
C HIS A 170 5.32 -19.53 -10.23
N LEU A 171 6.31 -19.15 -9.42
CA LEU A 171 6.20 -19.15 -7.96
C LEU A 171 6.70 -17.82 -7.39
N ALA A 172 5.80 -16.97 -6.89
CA ALA A 172 6.16 -15.66 -6.37
C ALA A 172 7.23 -15.70 -5.27
N PRO A 173 7.15 -16.59 -4.26
CA PRO A 173 8.21 -16.71 -3.25
C PRO A 173 9.63 -16.95 -3.79
N SER A 174 9.76 -17.51 -4.99
CA SER A 174 11.05 -17.78 -5.57
C SER A 174 11.82 -16.50 -5.94
N GLY A 175 11.11 -15.41 -6.27
CA GLY A 175 11.70 -14.10 -6.59
C GLY A 175 12.33 -13.37 -5.39
N TYR A 176 12.11 -13.85 -4.17
CA TYR A 176 12.79 -13.35 -2.96
C TYR A 176 13.34 -14.48 -2.09
N THR A 177 13.47 -15.70 -2.61
CA THR A 177 14.15 -16.78 -1.88
C THR A 177 15.66 -16.64 -2.06
N LYS A 178 16.35 -16.50 -0.94
CA LYS A 178 17.81 -16.38 -0.85
C LYS A 178 18.35 -17.46 0.05
N LEU A 179 18.72 -18.59 -0.55
CA LEU A 179 19.39 -19.67 0.16
C LEU A 179 20.81 -19.21 0.54
N PRO A 180 21.21 -19.36 1.81
CA PRO A 180 22.59 -19.15 2.20
C PRO A 180 23.39 -20.36 1.70
N ASN A 181 24.20 -20.13 0.66
CA ASN A 181 25.11 -21.05 -0.03
C ASN A 181 24.54 -21.74 -1.28
#